data_AF-A0A3R7B2I8-F1
#
_entry.id   AF-A0A3R7B2I8-F1
#
_cell.length_a   1.000
_cell.length_b   1.000
_cell.length_c   1.000
_cell.angle_alpha   90.00
_cell.angle_beta   90.00
_cell.angle_gamma   90.00
#
_symmetry.space_group_name_H-M   'P 1'
#
loop_
_entity.id
_entity.type
_entity.pdbx_description
1 polymer ?
#
loop_
_entity_poly.entity_id
_entity_poly.type
_entity_poly.pdbx_seq_one_letter_code
_entity_poly.pdbx_strand_id
1 'polypeptide(L)'
;MYYPIMIRAAEEAAKLGFHVEILSNCYWASSPQDAVEWLHPLTKGMNVSLSLSSDLYHGESWETEQVKNAVKAAKILNMKVTVLSVKYPKTKIPCPSQILGVKVGLGDLMYKERAAANLAEEAEKKPWSLFTKCPYKSLNNPGKVHVDRYGYVHVCQGISIGNTWQKPFSDIICGYKPFENPIVQPLIQGGPVALVQKHGLPHDESYADACHLCYSAQCMLRQTYPNILAPNEMYGEH
;
A
#
# COMPACT_ATOMS: atom_id res chain seq x y z
N MET A 1 7.92 2.11 18.25
CA MET A 1 7.83 3.57 18.47
C MET A 1 6.45 4.14 18.11
N TYR A 2 5.80 3.73 17.01
CA TYR A 2 4.54 4.36 16.56
C TYR A 2 3.24 3.80 17.15
N TYR A 3 3.27 2.72 17.94
CA TYR A 3 2.06 2.07 18.43
C TYR A 3 1.17 2.95 19.32
N PRO A 4 1.68 3.68 20.33
CA PRO A 4 0.84 4.59 21.12
C PRO A 4 0.18 5.69 20.26
N ILE A 5 0.89 6.16 19.23
CA ILE A 5 0.37 7.15 18.27
C ILE A 5 -0.76 6.55 17.43
N MET A 6 -0.60 5.31 16.97
CA MET A 6 -1.64 4.57 16.22
C MET A 6 -2.91 4.38 17.06
N ILE A 7 -2.77 3.99 18.34
CA ILE A 7 -3.92 3.87 19.26
C ILE A 7 -4.64 5.21 19.38
N ARG A 8 -3.90 6.29 19.61
CA ARG A 8 -4.49 7.63 19.72
C ARG A 8 -5.19 8.05 18.43
N ALA A 9 -4.62 7.78 17.27
CA ALA A 9 -5.24 8.07 15.98
C ALA A 9 -6.55 7.29 15.78
N ALA A 10 -6.58 6.01 16.16
CA ALA A 10 -7.78 5.19 16.12
C ALA A 10 -8.89 5.73 17.04
N GLU A 11 -8.53 6.15 18.26
CA GLU A 11 -9.47 6.77 19.21
C GLU A 11 -10.09 8.05 18.65
N GLU A 12 -9.26 8.95 18.12
CA GLU A 12 -9.74 10.22 17.55
C GLU A 12 -10.62 9.99 16.30
N ALA A 13 -10.23 9.06 15.42
CA ALA A 13 -11.05 8.69 14.27
C ALA A 13 -12.41 8.10 14.68
N ALA A 14 -12.43 7.21 15.68
CA ALA A 14 -13.66 6.61 16.19
C ALA A 14 -14.59 7.64 16.83
N LYS A 15 -14.05 8.62 17.60
CA LYS A 15 -14.84 9.73 18.17
C LYS A 15 -15.51 10.59 17.12
N LEU A 16 -14.87 10.73 15.96
CA LEU A 16 -15.42 11.45 14.80
C LEU A 16 -16.39 10.61 13.97
N GLY A 17 -16.68 9.36 14.39
CA GLY A 17 -17.62 8.47 13.71
C GLY A 17 -17.03 7.74 12.50
N PHE A 18 -15.72 7.79 12.28
CA PHE A 18 -15.09 7.03 11.20
C PHE A 18 -14.99 5.54 11.54
N HIS A 19 -15.14 4.71 10.52
CA HIS A 19 -14.71 3.31 10.61
C HIS A 19 -13.18 3.25 10.61
N VAL A 20 -12.61 2.49 11.53
CA VAL A 20 -11.16 2.30 11.64
C VAL A 20 -10.81 0.87 11.29
N GLU A 21 -9.87 0.71 10.35
CA GLU A 21 -9.26 -0.56 9.98
C GLU A 21 -7.75 -0.47 10.19
N ILE A 22 -7.16 -1.48 10.84
CA ILE A 22 -5.72 -1.57 11.06
C ILE A 22 -5.16 -2.72 10.22
N LEU A 23 -4.19 -2.40 9.37
CA LEU A 23 -3.45 -3.38 8.58
C LEU A 23 -2.09 -3.68 9.23
N SER A 24 -1.75 -4.95 9.40
CA SER A 24 -0.49 -5.35 10.05
C SER A 24 0.05 -6.68 9.53
N ASN A 25 1.38 -6.83 9.49
CA ASN A 25 2.06 -8.11 9.23
C ASN A 25 2.18 -9.02 10.47
N CYS A 26 1.51 -8.66 11.57
CA CYS A 26 1.42 -9.45 12.81
C CYS A 26 2.74 -9.65 13.57
N TYR A 27 3.83 -8.92 13.28
CA TYR A 27 5.14 -9.17 13.93
C TYR A 27 5.09 -9.14 15.48
N TRP A 28 4.12 -8.41 16.06
CA TRP A 28 3.88 -8.25 17.50
C TRP A 28 3.16 -9.44 18.15
N ALA A 29 2.61 -10.37 17.38
CA ALA A 29 1.82 -11.50 17.86
C ALA A 29 2.70 -12.75 18.13
N SER A 30 3.72 -12.61 18.98
CA SER A 30 4.63 -13.71 19.35
C SER A 30 3.94 -14.87 20.06
N SER A 31 2.89 -14.57 20.82
CA SER A 31 1.98 -15.55 21.43
C SER A 31 0.54 -15.04 21.37
N PRO A 32 -0.48 -15.90 21.58
CA PRO A 32 -1.86 -15.44 21.71
C PRO A 32 -2.05 -14.42 22.85
N GLN A 33 -1.32 -14.56 23.96
CA GLN A 33 -1.38 -13.67 25.11
C GLN A 33 -0.81 -12.30 24.78
N ASP A 34 0.39 -12.26 24.18
CA ASP A 34 0.97 -11.00 23.71
C ASP A 34 0.02 -10.33 22.73
N ALA A 35 -0.53 -11.10 21.78
CA ALA A 35 -1.44 -10.57 20.80
C ALA A 35 -2.71 -9.95 21.42
N VAL A 36 -3.24 -10.55 22.49
CA VAL A 36 -4.35 -9.97 23.26
C VAL A 36 -3.95 -8.65 23.89
N GLU A 37 -2.79 -8.55 24.53
CA GLU A 37 -2.30 -7.30 25.14
C GLU A 37 -2.15 -6.16 24.12
N TRP A 38 -1.65 -6.46 22.92
CA TRP A 38 -1.52 -5.49 21.83
C TRP A 38 -2.87 -5.08 21.22
N LEU A 39 -3.89 -5.93 21.25
CA LEU A 39 -5.19 -5.62 20.67
C LEU A 39 -6.18 -5.04 21.68
N HIS A 40 -6.01 -5.33 22.97
CA HIS A 40 -6.95 -4.96 24.03
C HIS A 40 -7.25 -3.44 24.09
N PRO A 41 -6.29 -2.51 23.88
CA PRO A 41 -6.61 -1.08 23.84
C PRO A 41 -7.62 -0.72 22.74
N LEU A 42 -7.65 -1.45 21.62
CA LEU A 42 -8.53 -1.18 20.48
C LEU A 42 -9.99 -1.61 20.71
N THR A 43 -10.28 -2.36 21.78
CA THR A 43 -11.65 -2.83 22.09
C THR A 43 -12.40 -1.84 22.99
N LYS A 44 -11.72 -0.83 23.54
CA LYS A 44 -12.28 0.13 24.51
C LYS A 44 -13.16 1.18 23.83
N GLY A 45 -14.38 0.80 23.48
CA GLY A 45 -15.38 1.72 22.92
C GLY A 45 -15.14 2.12 21.47
N MET A 46 -14.23 1.44 20.77
CA MET A 46 -13.93 1.67 19.36
C MET A 46 -14.39 0.47 18.51
N ASN A 47 -14.96 0.74 17.34
CA ASN A 47 -15.32 -0.29 16.36
C ASN A 47 -14.18 -0.43 15.32
N VAL A 48 -13.11 -1.14 15.73
CA VAL A 48 -11.91 -1.38 14.92
C VAL A 48 -11.98 -2.73 14.23
N SER A 49 -11.64 -2.78 12.94
CA SER A 49 -11.42 -4.00 12.19
C SER A 49 -9.93 -4.24 11.93
N LEU A 50 -9.55 -5.49 11.70
CA LEU A 50 -8.17 -5.90 11.47
C LEU A 50 -8.01 -6.54 10.08
N SER A 51 -7.00 -6.09 9.35
CA SER A 51 -6.50 -6.75 8.14
C SER A 51 -5.09 -7.28 8.38
N LEU A 52 -4.96 -8.59 8.46
CA LEU A 52 -3.71 -9.25 8.83
C LEU A 52 -3.00 -9.79 7.59
N SER A 53 -1.79 -9.33 7.31
CA SER A 53 -0.99 -9.80 6.19
C SER A 53 -0.25 -11.09 6.53
N SER A 54 -0.41 -12.11 5.69
CA SER A 54 0.34 -13.37 5.77
C SER A 54 0.55 -13.95 4.38
N ASP A 55 1.80 -14.08 3.96
CA ASP A 55 2.21 -14.69 2.70
C ASP A 55 3.71 -15.03 2.75
N LEU A 56 4.20 -15.62 1.66
CA LEU A 56 5.59 -16.07 1.51
C LEU A 56 6.62 -14.93 1.42
N TYR A 57 6.20 -13.67 1.34
CA TYR A 57 7.11 -12.54 1.50
C TYR A 57 7.33 -12.18 2.98
N HIS A 58 6.44 -12.64 3.87
CA HIS A 58 6.49 -12.37 5.31
C HIS A 58 6.98 -13.56 6.14
N GLY A 59 7.09 -14.76 5.56
CA GLY A 59 7.56 -15.97 6.23
C GLY A 59 7.75 -17.14 5.26
N GLU A 60 8.01 -18.33 5.80
CA GLU A 60 8.27 -19.54 4.99
C GLU A 60 7.00 -20.26 4.52
N SER A 61 5.82 -19.80 4.95
CA SER A 61 4.54 -20.42 4.63
C SER A 61 3.42 -19.38 4.48
N TRP A 62 2.29 -19.80 3.92
CA TRP A 62 1.08 -18.97 3.84
C TRP A 62 0.50 -18.61 5.21
N GLU A 63 0.75 -19.46 6.22
CA GLU A 63 0.17 -19.34 7.55
C GLU A 63 1.28 -19.23 8.59
N THR A 64 1.74 -18.00 8.83
CA THR A 64 2.73 -17.73 9.88
C THR A 64 2.14 -17.99 11.27
N GLU A 65 2.97 -18.34 12.25
CA GLU A 65 2.49 -18.48 13.63
C GLU A 65 1.97 -17.15 14.19
N GLN A 66 2.58 -16.04 13.77
CA GLN A 66 2.17 -14.69 14.11
C GLN A 66 0.74 -14.39 13.66
N VAL A 67 0.38 -14.71 12.40
CA VAL A 67 -1.01 -14.48 11.94
C VAL A 67 -2.00 -15.37 12.69
N LYS A 68 -1.62 -16.62 12.99
CA LYS A 68 -2.48 -17.52 13.79
C LYS A 68 -2.72 -16.98 15.19
N ASN A 69 -1.68 -16.45 15.84
CA ASN A 69 -1.78 -15.84 17.16
C ASN A 69 -2.65 -14.58 17.14
N ALA A 70 -2.45 -13.71 16.15
CA ALA A 70 -3.26 -12.51 15.97
C ALA A 70 -4.74 -12.84 15.69
N VAL A 71 -5.03 -13.85 14.86
CA VAL A 71 -6.40 -14.32 14.61
C VAL A 71 -7.05 -14.90 15.88
N LYS A 72 -6.31 -15.70 16.67
CA LYS A 72 -6.82 -16.21 17.96
C LYS A 72 -7.16 -15.06 18.92
N ALA A 73 -6.27 -14.07 19.05
CA ALA A 73 -6.49 -12.91 19.90
C ALA A 73 -7.69 -12.08 19.43
N ALA A 74 -7.81 -11.81 18.13
CA ALA A 74 -8.95 -11.11 17.54
C ALA A 74 -10.28 -11.81 17.87
N LYS A 75 -10.32 -13.15 17.80
CA LYS A 75 -11.52 -13.92 18.19
C LYS A 75 -11.84 -13.83 19.67
N ILE A 76 -10.84 -13.94 20.55
CA ILE A 76 -11.02 -13.79 22.00
C ILE A 76 -11.62 -12.43 22.33
N LEU A 77 -11.15 -11.39 21.64
CA LEU A 77 -11.60 -10.00 21.81
C LEU A 77 -12.84 -9.64 20.99
N ASN A 78 -13.44 -10.60 20.29
CA ASN A 78 -14.61 -10.41 19.42
C ASN A 78 -14.44 -9.29 18.37
N MET A 79 -13.23 -9.16 17.81
CA MET A 79 -12.89 -8.18 16.78
C MET A 79 -13.17 -8.71 15.38
N LYS A 80 -13.57 -7.82 14.47
CA LYS A 80 -13.68 -8.14 13.04
C LYS A 80 -12.28 -8.28 12.45
N VAL A 81 -12.02 -9.42 11.79
CA VAL A 81 -10.70 -9.72 11.24
C VAL A 81 -10.80 -10.35 9.84
N THR A 82 -9.90 -9.95 8.95
CA THR A 82 -9.64 -10.54 7.64
C THR A 82 -8.15 -10.83 7.48
N VAL A 83 -7.81 -11.83 6.67
CA VAL A 83 -6.43 -12.12 6.30
C VAL A 83 -6.21 -11.72 4.85
N LEU A 84 -5.07 -11.11 4.56
CA LEU A 84 -4.64 -10.72 3.22
C LEU A 84 -3.35 -11.46 2.87
N SER A 85 -3.30 -11.98 1.65
CA SER A 85 -2.11 -12.67 1.11
C SER A 85 -1.80 -12.14 -0.29
N VAL A 86 -0.51 -12.05 -0.61
CA VAL A 86 -0.04 -11.73 -1.96
C VAL A 86 0.38 -13.01 -2.67
N LYS A 87 -0.03 -13.17 -3.93
CA LYS A 87 0.40 -14.29 -4.78
C LYS A 87 1.92 -14.33 -4.85
N TYR A 88 2.45 -15.54 -4.69
CA TYR A 88 3.88 -15.81 -4.77
C TYR A 88 4.16 -16.71 -5.98
N PRO A 89 4.77 -16.21 -7.07
CA PRO A 89 4.88 -16.97 -8.32
C PRO A 89 5.64 -18.30 -8.20
N LYS A 90 6.60 -18.38 -7.27
CA LYS A 90 7.51 -19.53 -7.15
C LYS A 90 6.95 -20.69 -6.33
N THR A 91 5.81 -20.53 -5.66
CA THR A 91 5.25 -21.61 -4.83
C THR A 91 4.32 -22.52 -5.63
N LYS A 92 4.41 -23.82 -5.36
CA LYS A 92 3.44 -24.81 -5.86
C LYS A 92 2.29 -25.03 -4.88
N ILE A 93 2.42 -24.53 -3.65
CA ILE A 93 1.43 -24.71 -2.60
C ILE A 93 0.34 -23.63 -2.79
N PRO A 94 -0.92 -24.00 -3.00
CA PRO A 94 -1.98 -23.01 -3.14
C PRO A 94 -2.19 -22.23 -1.83
N CYS A 95 -2.53 -20.95 -1.95
CA CYS A 95 -2.90 -20.14 -0.79
C CYS A 95 -4.20 -20.69 -0.19
N PRO A 96 -4.28 -20.89 1.15
CA PRO A 96 -5.50 -21.34 1.80
C PRO A 96 -6.61 -20.30 1.64
N SER A 97 -7.86 -20.75 1.48
CA SER A 97 -9.01 -19.85 1.40
C SER A 97 -9.41 -19.26 2.77
N GLN A 98 -8.98 -19.90 3.86
CA GLN A 98 -9.24 -19.50 5.24
C GLN A 98 -8.07 -19.85 6.16
N ILE A 99 -7.83 -19.02 7.18
CA ILE A 99 -6.93 -19.32 8.30
C ILE A 99 -7.75 -19.29 9.58
N LEU A 100 -7.81 -20.42 10.29
CA LEU A 100 -8.63 -20.57 11.51
C LEU A 100 -10.08 -20.07 11.30
N GLY A 101 -10.69 -20.32 10.15
CA GLY A 101 -12.05 -19.88 9.82
C GLY A 101 -12.19 -18.40 9.43
N VAL A 102 -11.11 -17.63 9.37
CA VAL A 102 -11.08 -16.27 8.82
C VAL A 102 -10.77 -16.33 7.34
N LYS A 103 -11.56 -15.64 6.49
CA LYS A 103 -11.35 -15.61 5.04
C LYS A 103 -10.01 -14.96 4.68
N VAL A 104 -9.32 -15.57 3.72
CA VAL A 104 -8.11 -15.03 3.10
C VAL A 104 -8.46 -14.35 1.79
N GLY A 105 -8.07 -13.08 1.64
CA GLY A 105 -8.10 -12.34 0.39
C GLY A 105 -6.76 -12.46 -0.33
N LEU A 106 -6.75 -13.07 -1.50
CA LEU A 106 -5.54 -13.23 -2.32
C LEU A 106 -5.44 -12.12 -3.37
N GLY A 107 -4.39 -11.30 -3.30
CA GLY A 107 -4.09 -10.22 -4.25
C GLY A 107 -2.87 -10.52 -5.12
N ASP A 108 -2.73 -9.81 -6.24
CA ASP A 108 -1.54 -9.85 -7.08
C ASP A 108 -0.41 -8.98 -6.50
N LEU A 109 0.85 -9.37 -6.75
CA LEU A 109 2.00 -8.52 -6.44
C LEU A 109 2.03 -7.33 -7.40
N MET A 110 2.20 -6.14 -6.84
CA MET A 110 2.49 -4.91 -7.58
C MET A 110 3.98 -4.60 -7.47
N TYR A 111 4.70 -4.54 -8.57
CA TYR A 111 6.13 -4.23 -8.56
C TYR A 111 6.37 -2.72 -8.50
N LYS A 112 6.15 -2.14 -7.31
CA LYS A 112 6.43 -0.72 -7.00
C LYS A 112 7.37 -0.62 -5.80
N GLU A 113 8.07 0.51 -5.67
CA GLU A 113 8.98 0.78 -4.53
C GLU A 113 10.01 -0.36 -4.37
N ARG A 114 10.20 -0.86 -3.15
CA ARG A 114 11.10 -1.98 -2.84
C ARG A 114 10.79 -3.26 -3.62
N ALA A 115 9.53 -3.50 -4.01
CA ALA A 115 9.21 -4.67 -4.84
C ALA A 115 9.76 -4.52 -6.26
N ALA A 116 9.75 -3.30 -6.82
CA ALA A 116 10.41 -3.05 -8.10
C ALA A 116 11.93 -3.25 -7.98
N ALA A 117 12.54 -2.73 -6.91
CA ALA A 117 13.99 -2.81 -6.72
C ALA A 117 14.49 -4.24 -6.44
N ASN A 118 13.76 -5.03 -5.65
CA ASN A 118 14.27 -6.28 -5.10
C ASN A 118 13.68 -7.54 -5.73
N LEU A 119 12.51 -7.45 -6.38
CA LEU A 119 11.76 -8.62 -6.85
C LEU A 119 11.58 -8.64 -8.37
N ALA A 120 11.72 -7.51 -9.05
CA ALA A 120 11.37 -7.40 -10.47
C ALA A 120 12.34 -8.11 -11.42
N GLU A 121 13.57 -8.40 -10.97
CA GLU A 121 14.56 -9.13 -11.77
C GLU A 121 14.10 -10.57 -12.05
N GLU A 122 13.52 -11.23 -11.05
CA GLU A 122 13.07 -12.62 -11.13
C GLU A 122 11.64 -12.76 -11.68
N ALA A 123 10.99 -11.64 -12.01
CA ALA A 123 9.63 -11.62 -12.51
C ALA A 123 9.57 -12.01 -13.99
N GLU A 124 8.46 -12.63 -14.40
CA GLU A 124 8.13 -12.72 -15.82
C GLU A 124 7.87 -11.31 -16.37
N LYS A 125 8.71 -10.86 -17.31
CA LYS A 125 8.62 -9.52 -17.89
C LYS A 125 7.79 -9.52 -19.18
N LYS A 126 7.11 -8.41 -19.42
CA LYS A 126 6.29 -8.16 -20.62
C LYS A 126 6.80 -6.92 -21.34
N PRO A 127 6.61 -6.81 -22.68
CA PRO A 127 7.01 -5.63 -23.43
C PRO A 127 6.44 -4.35 -22.82
N TRP A 128 7.28 -3.32 -22.69
CA TRP A 128 6.91 -2.06 -22.05
C TRP A 128 5.68 -1.40 -22.70
N SER A 129 5.56 -1.54 -24.03
CA SER A 129 4.48 -1.01 -24.87
C SER A 129 3.08 -1.51 -24.49
N LEU A 130 2.97 -2.58 -23.70
CA LEU A 130 1.68 -3.08 -23.21
C LEU A 130 1.12 -2.30 -22.01
N PHE A 131 1.93 -1.51 -21.32
CA PHE A 131 1.54 -0.81 -20.09
C PHE A 131 0.89 0.55 -20.38
N THR A 132 -0.20 0.53 -21.13
CA THR A 132 -0.94 1.72 -21.61
C THR A 132 -2.02 2.24 -20.66
N LYS A 133 -2.16 1.64 -19.47
CA LYS A 133 -3.07 2.09 -18.40
C LYS A 133 -2.59 1.65 -17.03
N CYS A 134 -3.01 2.34 -15.97
CA CYS A 134 -2.92 1.80 -14.62
C CYS A 134 -4.10 0.85 -14.36
N PRO A 135 -3.87 -0.44 -14.08
CA PRO A 135 -4.98 -1.37 -13.83
C PRO A 135 -5.55 -1.28 -12.40
N TYR A 136 -4.97 -0.44 -11.54
CA TYR A 136 -5.20 -0.49 -10.09
C TYR A 136 -5.76 0.80 -9.48
N LYS A 137 -5.58 1.95 -10.14
CA LYS A 137 -5.90 3.27 -9.58
C LYS A 137 -6.64 4.11 -10.63
N SER A 138 -7.77 4.67 -10.23
CA SER A 138 -8.46 5.72 -10.99
C SER A 138 -7.89 7.07 -10.60
N LEU A 139 -6.82 7.52 -11.26
CA LEU A 139 -6.11 8.75 -10.88
C LEU A 139 -6.91 10.02 -11.21
N ASN A 140 -7.80 9.99 -12.20
CA ASN A 140 -8.66 11.14 -12.53
C ASN A 140 -9.71 11.44 -11.45
N ASN A 141 -10.17 10.42 -10.73
CA ASN A 141 -11.14 10.53 -9.65
C ASN A 141 -10.86 9.48 -8.56
N PRO A 142 -9.86 9.71 -7.69
CA PRO A 142 -9.40 8.71 -6.74
C PRO A 142 -10.44 8.51 -5.62
N GLY A 143 -10.88 7.27 -5.43
CA GLY A 143 -11.76 6.90 -4.30
C GLY A 143 -11.04 6.80 -2.94
N LYS A 144 -9.71 6.95 -2.92
CA LYS A 144 -8.89 6.97 -1.71
C LYS A 144 -7.57 7.69 -1.94
N VAL A 145 -7.02 8.24 -0.87
CA VAL A 145 -5.66 8.81 -0.84
C VAL A 145 -4.86 8.16 0.29
N HIS A 146 -3.54 8.28 0.22
CA HIS A 146 -2.63 7.90 1.30
C HIS A 146 -2.08 9.17 1.95
N VAL A 147 -1.94 9.21 3.27
CA VAL A 147 -1.25 10.29 3.97
C VAL A 147 -0.09 9.68 4.73
N ASP A 148 1.12 10.19 4.51
CA ASP A 148 2.31 9.68 5.20
C ASP A 148 2.69 10.51 6.43
N ARG A 149 3.76 10.08 7.11
CA ARG A 149 4.27 10.71 8.33
C ARG A 149 4.86 12.11 8.12
N TYR A 150 5.09 12.53 6.88
CA TYR A 150 5.59 13.87 6.52
C TYR A 150 4.47 14.80 6.05
N GLY A 151 3.23 14.32 6.09
CA GLY A 151 2.05 15.07 5.68
C GLY A 151 1.75 15.01 4.19
N TYR A 152 2.57 14.35 3.36
CA TYR A 152 2.26 14.26 1.94
C TYR A 152 0.98 13.43 1.72
N VAL A 153 0.12 13.94 0.84
CA VAL A 153 -1.12 13.30 0.42
C VAL A 153 -0.92 12.73 -0.97
N HIS A 154 -1.10 11.43 -1.14
CA HIS A 154 -0.78 10.70 -2.36
C HIS A 154 -2.01 10.08 -3.01
N VAL A 155 -2.12 10.22 -4.33
CA VAL A 155 -3.17 9.53 -5.14
C VAL A 155 -2.74 8.13 -5.56
N CYS A 156 -1.44 7.91 -5.64
CA CYS A 156 -0.77 6.61 -5.70
C CYS A 156 0.54 6.76 -4.92
N GLN A 157 1.07 5.69 -4.33
CA GLN A 157 2.32 5.78 -3.57
C GLN A 157 3.43 6.44 -4.38
N GLY A 158 4.07 7.45 -3.78
CA GLY A 158 5.10 8.29 -4.42
C GLY A 158 4.55 9.50 -5.18
N ILE A 159 3.26 9.53 -5.55
CA ILE A 159 2.65 10.63 -6.32
C ILE A 159 1.81 11.51 -5.40
N SER A 160 2.47 12.55 -4.86
CA SER A 160 1.92 13.58 -3.98
C SER A 160 1.10 14.61 -4.75
N ILE A 161 -0.01 15.04 -4.13
CA ILE A 161 -0.90 16.13 -4.59
C ILE A 161 -0.94 17.32 -3.63
N GLY A 162 -0.15 17.25 -2.54
CA GLY A 162 -0.08 18.30 -1.53
C GLY A 162 0.47 17.78 -0.21
N ASN A 163 0.59 18.67 0.77
CA ASN A 163 1.11 18.35 2.08
C ASN A 163 0.23 18.97 3.19
N THR A 164 -0.26 18.17 4.12
CA THR A 164 -1.19 18.58 5.20
C THR A 164 -0.55 19.48 6.25
N TRP A 165 0.78 19.53 6.31
CA TRP A 165 1.51 20.45 7.18
C TRP A 165 1.66 21.85 6.56
N GLN A 166 1.40 21.97 5.26
CA GLN A 166 1.49 23.22 4.51
C GLN A 166 0.13 23.85 4.24
N LYS A 167 -0.90 23.04 3.97
CA LYS A 167 -2.26 23.52 3.72
C LYS A 167 -3.33 22.54 4.23
N PRO A 168 -4.57 23.01 4.50
CA PRO A 168 -5.64 22.15 4.99
C PRO A 168 -5.91 20.96 4.07
N PHE A 169 -6.22 19.80 4.65
CA PHE A 169 -6.50 18.58 3.90
C PHE A 169 -7.66 18.76 2.90
N SER A 170 -8.74 19.45 3.28
CA SER A 170 -9.85 19.81 2.40
C SER A 170 -9.38 20.52 1.13
N ASP A 171 -8.45 21.46 1.26
CA ASP A 171 -7.99 22.30 0.16
C ASP A 171 -7.06 21.53 -0.77
N ILE A 172 -6.33 20.53 -0.26
CA ILE A 172 -5.59 19.57 -1.08
C ILE A 172 -6.55 18.79 -1.96
N ILE A 173 -7.63 18.25 -1.38
CA ILE A 173 -8.59 17.41 -2.10
C ILE A 173 -9.42 18.23 -3.10
N CYS A 174 -10.00 19.36 -2.67
CA CYS A 174 -10.80 20.23 -3.54
C CYS A 174 -9.96 20.90 -4.64
N GLY A 175 -8.69 21.16 -4.37
CA GLY A 175 -7.74 21.72 -5.35
C GLY A 175 -7.08 20.67 -6.26
N TYR A 176 -7.49 19.40 -6.21
CA TYR A 176 -6.87 18.35 -7.02
C TYR A 176 -7.20 18.52 -8.51
N LYS A 177 -6.17 18.81 -9.31
CA LYS A 177 -6.27 19.00 -10.75
C LYS A 177 -5.44 17.96 -11.52
N PRO A 178 -5.98 16.75 -11.75
CA PRO A 178 -5.22 15.64 -12.33
C PRO A 178 -4.64 15.94 -13.71
N PHE A 179 -5.36 16.70 -14.54
CA PHE A 179 -4.97 17.01 -15.92
C PHE A 179 -3.96 18.16 -16.05
N GLU A 180 -3.74 18.94 -14.99
CA GLU A 180 -2.67 19.95 -14.94
C GLU A 180 -1.35 19.36 -14.38
N ASN A 181 -1.42 18.18 -13.73
CA ASN A 181 -0.26 17.58 -13.07
C ASN A 181 0.64 16.82 -14.09
N PRO A 182 1.95 17.12 -14.16
CA PRO A 182 2.86 16.59 -15.18
C PRO A 182 3.09 15.07 -15.12
N ILE A 183 2.82 14.45 -13.96
CA ILE A 183 2.96 13.00 -13.73
C ILE A 183 1.62 12.30 -13.87
N VAL A 184 0.57 12.83 -13.23
CA VAL A 184 -0.75 12.20 -13.20
C VAL A 184 -1.42 12.24 -14.58
N GLN A 185 -1.34 13.37 -15.28
CA GLN A 185 -1.99 13.54 -16.58
C GLN A 185 -1.60 12.48 -17.62
N PRO A 186 -0.30 12.19 -17.89
CA PRO A 186 0.05 11.15 -18.85
C PRO A 186 -0.36 9.76 -18.38
N LEU A 187 -0.27 9.47 -17.07
CA LEU A 187 -0.71 8.20 -16.50
C LEU A 187 -2.21 7.93 -16.71
N ILE A 188 -3.04 8.99 -16.67
CA ILE A 188 -4.47 8.90 -17.00
C ILE A 188 -4.67 8.64 -18.50
N GLN A 189 -3.92 9.32 -19.37
CA GLN A 189 -4.13 9.25 -20.81
C GLN A 189 -3.67 7.94 -21.44
N GLY A 190 -2.54 7.41 -21.00
CA GLY A 190 -1.93 6.22 -21.62
C GLY A 190 -1.00 5.47 -20.69
N GLY A 191 -1.25 5.56 -19.38
CA GLY A 191 -0.51 4.78 -18.38
C GLY A 191 0.99 5.08 -18.35
N PRO A 192 1.78 4.14 -17.82
CA PRO A 192 3.24 4.27 -17.73
C PRO A 192 3.93 4.54 -19.08
N VAL A 193 3.43 3.96 -20.19
CA VAL A 193 3.95 4.22 -21.55
C VAL A 193 3.86 5.72 -21.89
N ALA A 194 2.70 6.34 -21.67
CA ALA A 194 2.54 7.77 -21.94
C ALA A 194 3.39 8.65 -21.02
N LEU A 195 3.65 8.23 -19.78
CA LEU A 195 4.56 8.95 -18.88
C LEU A 195 5.99 8.96 -19.43
N VAL A 196 6.49 7.81 -19.88
CA VAL A 196 7.81 7.68 -20.52
C VAL A 196 7.90 8.55 -21.77
N GLN A 197 6.90 8.45 -22.66
CA GLN A 197 6.88 9.20 -23.92
C GLN A 197 6.82 10.71 -23.70
N LYS A 198 5.96 11.19 -22.78
CA LYS A 198 5.77 12.62 -22.50
C LYS A 198 7.07 13.29 -22.06
N HIS A 199 7.88 12.59 -21.27
CA HIS A 199 9.12 13.13 -20.72
C HIS A 199 10.38 12.65 -21.46
N GLY A 200 10.23 11.91 -22.56
CA GLY A 200 11.36 11.40 -23.36
C GLY A 200 12.34 10.54 -22.57
N LEU A 201 11.83 9.72 -21.63
CA LEU A 201 12.69 8.97 -20.70
C LEU A 201 13.32 7.76 -21.39
N PRO A 202 14.59 7.42 -21.06
CA PRO A 202 15.13 6.12 -21.43
C PRO A 202 14.33 5.01 -20.74
N HIS A 203 14.19 3.87 -21.40
CA HIS A 203 13.46 2.72 -20.85
C HIS A 203 14.05 1.41 -21.39
N ASP A 204 13.79 0.32 -20.68
CA ASP A 204 14.08 -1.03 -21.12
C ASP A 204 12.98 -1.54 -22.05
N GLU A 205 13.24 -2.64 -22.76
CA GLU A 205 12.25 -3.27 -23.64
C GLU A 205 11.12 -3.97 -22.86
N SER A 206 11.36 -4.36 -21.61
CA SER A 206 10.39 -5.14 -20.83
C SER A 206 10.41 -4.85 -19.34
N TYR A 207 9.23 -4.95 -18.71
CA TYR A 207 9.03 -4.72 -17.27
C TYR A 207 8.11 -5.80 -16.67
N ALA A 208 8.18 -5.97 -15.35
CA ALA A 208 7.42 -6.97 -14.61
C ALA A 208 5.90 -6.70 -14.66
N ASP A 209 5.50 -5.44 -14.46
CA ASP A 209 4.13 -4.97 -14.60
C ASP A 209 4.09 -3.45 -14.89
N ALA A 210 2.87 -2.90 -14.94
CA ALA A 210 2.66 -1.47 -15.12
C ALA A 210 3.21 -0.63 -13.95
N CYS A 211 3.20 -1.17 -12.72
CA CYS A 211 3.75 -0.49 -11.56
C CYS A 211 5.28 -0.38 -11.63
N HIS A 212 5.97 -1.37 -12.18
CA HIS A 212 7.41 -1.38 -12.35
C HIS A 212 7.85 -0.28 -13.32
N LEU A 213 7.27 -0.23 -14.52
CA LEU A 213 7.55 0.84 -15.47
C LEU A 213 7.22 2.23 -14.89
N CYS A 214 6.08 2.35 -14.21
CA CYS A 214 5.66 3.60 -13.58
C CYS A 214 6.68 4.07 -12.53
N TYR A 215 7.12 3.16 -11.66
CA TYR A 215 8.09 3.44 -10.61
C TYR A 215 9.45 3.85 -11.20
N SER A 216 9.96 3.11 -12.18
CA SER A 216 11.23 3.44 -12.84
C SER A 216 11.17 4.81 -13.53
N ALA A 217 10.07 5.12 -14.21
CA ALA A 217 9.84 6.44 -14.81
C ALA A 217 9.80 7.56 -13.76
N GLN A 218 9.13 7.33 -12.63
CA GLN A 218 9.10 8.30 -11.53
C GLN A 218 10.49 8.54 -10.96
N CYS A 219 11.30 7.50 -10.69
CA CYS A 219 12.65 7.66 -10.16
C CYS A 219 13.50 8.64 -10.98
N MET A 220 13.44 8.55 -12.31
CA MET A 220 14.18 9.46 -13.22
C MET A 220 13.65 10.89 -13.21
N LEU A 221 12.38 11.09 -12.85
CA LEU A 221 11.71 12.39 -12.84
C LEU A 221 11.78 13.11 -11.50
N ARG A 222 12.33 12.49 -10.46
CA ARG A 222 12.29 13.02 -9.08
C ARG A 222 13.00 14.34 -8.90
N GLN A 223 14.17 14.51 -9.50
CA GLN A 223 14.91 15.77 -9.42
C GLN A 223 14.13 16.91 -10.07
N THR A 224 13.36 16.62 -11.12
CA THR A 224 12.53 17.59 -11.84
C THR A 224 11.24 17.92 -11.08
N TYR A 225 10.62 16.93 -10.42
CA TYR A 225 9.34 17.08 -9.73
C TYR A 225 9.38 16.66 -8.25
N PRO A 226 10.27 17.22 -7.42
CA PRO A 226 10.54 16.73 -6.07
C PRO A 226 9.35 16.86 -5.11
N ASN A 227 8.44 17.81 -5.37
CA ASN A 227 7.24 18.01 -4.54
C ASN A 227 6.06 17.12 -4.95
N ILE A 228 6.10 16.55 -6.17
CA ILE A 228 5.09 15.62 -6.69
C ILE A 228 5.55 14.19 -6.49
N LEU A 229 6.84 13.92 -6.63
CA LEU A 229 7.46 12.61 -6.49
C LEU A 229 8.17 12.51 -5.15
N ALA A 230 7.36 12.32 -4.11
CA ALA A 230 7.73 12.41 -2.71
C ALA A 230 7.02 11.31 -1.89
N PRO A 231 7.43 11.06 -0.64
CA PRO A 231 8.72 11.42 -0.05
C PRO A 231 9.84 10.53 -0.59
N ASN A 232 11.08 10.83 -0.20
CA ASN A 232 12.27 10.08 -0.61
C ASN A 232 12.17 8.58 -0.27
N GLU A 233 11.53 8.22 0.84
CA GLU A 233 11.40 6.82 1.25
C GLU A 233 10.53 5.97 0.31
N MET A 234 9.61 6.58 -0.45
CA MET A 234 8.86 5.84 -1.48
C MET A 234 9.77 5.38 -2.63
N TYR A 235 10.99 5.91 -2.69
CA TYR A 235 11.98 5.65 -3.72
C TYR A 235 13.29 5.08 -3.17
N GLY A 236 13.28 4.61 -1.91
CA GLY A 236 14.43 3.95 -1.29
C GLY A 236 15.54 4.89 -0.81
N GLU A 237 15.28 6.19 -0.72
CA GLU A 237 16.22 7.18 -0.18
C GLU A 237 15.84 7.57 1.25
N HIS A 238 16.85 7.79 2.10
CA HIS A 238 16.74 8.15 3.52
C HIS A 238 17.51 9.42 3.83
#